data_AF-A0A2G3PW30-F1
#
_entry.id   AF-A0A2G3PW30-F1
#
_cell.length_a   1.000
_cell.length_b   1.000
_cell.length_c   1.000
_cell.angle_alpha   90.00
_cell.angle_beta   90.00
_cell.angle_gamma   90.00
#
_symmetry.space_group_name_H-M   'P 1'
#
loop_
_entity.id
_entity.type
_entity.pdbx_description
1 polymer ?
#
loop_
_entity_poly.entity_id
_entity_poly.type
_entity_poly.pdbx_seq_one_letter_code
_entity_poly.pdbx_strand_id
1 'polypeptide(L)'
;MHIAKLVSRLFKLFIPSFIEEIAKSSGFMKRHSKLLPETFAKAMTLGLLDAKNITEEVIAEKCAVIQNGVSLTKQAIGARLQDSELFLKTLLEKAFSLIYSNALENHTSLLLKYFTDVKLLDATTISLPDQVADD
;
A
#
# COMPACT_ATOMS: atom_id res chain seq x y z
N MET A 1 -17.86 4.99 -15.88
CA MET A 1 -18.10 5.48 -14.50
C MET A 1 -17.62 4.52 -13.40
N HIS A 2 -16.69 3.58 -13.67
CA HIS A 2 -16.15 2.65 -12.64
C HIS A 2 -14.74 3.06 -12.18
N ILE A 3 -13.88 3.48 -13.11
CA ILE A 3 -12.50 3.92 -12.82
C ILE A 3 -12.47 5.15 -11.91
N ALA A 4 -13.27 6.18 -12.18
CA ALA A 4 -13.32 7.39 -11.33
C ALA A 4 -13.74 7.09 -9.87
N LYS A 5 -14.62 6.10 -9.67
CA LYS A 5 -15.08 5.66 -8.34
C LYS A 5 -14.04 4.80 -7.61
N LEU A 6 -13.25 4.03 -8.35
CA LEU A 6 -12.08 3.31 -7.83
C LEU A 6 -10.98 4.28 -7.41
N VAL A 7 -10.65 5.23 -8.30
CA VAL A 7 -9.65 6.27 -8.08
C VAL A 7 -10.00 7.12 -6.85
N SER A 8 -11.23 7.62 -6.73
CA SER A 8 -11.64 8.43 -5.56
C SER A 8 -11.58 7.67 -4.23
N ARG A 9 -11.70 6.34 -4.26
CA ARG A 9 -11.58 5.48 -3.08
C ARG A 9 -10.14 5.13 -2.76
N LEU A 10 -9.30 4.91 -3.77
CA LEU A 10 -7.85 4.81 -3.59
C LEU A 10 -7.28 6.09 -2.96
N PHE A 11 -7.80 7.26 -3.34
CA PHE A 11 -7.43 8.52 -2.69
C PHE A 11 -7.76 8.57 -1.19
N LYS A 12 -8.75 7.79 -0.70
CA LYS A 12 -9.02 7.70 0.74
C LYS A 12 -7.87 7.07 1.52
N LEU A 13 -7.03 6.24 0.88
CA LEU A 13 -5.84 5.66 1.50
C LEU A 13 -4.76 6.70 1.78
N PHE A 14 -4.79 7.82 1.06
CA PHE A 14 -3.85 8.92 1.23
C PHE A 14 -4.40 10.02 2.15
N ILE A 15 -5.48 9.74 2.89
CA ILE A 15 -5.95 10.64 3.96
C ILE A 15 -4.91 10.59 5.09
N PRO A 16 -4.36 11.74 5.52
CA PRO A 16 -3.28 11.78 6.51
C PRO A 16 -3.58 11.02 7.79
N SER A 17 -4.78 11.21 8.37
CA SER A 17 -5.19 10.57 9.62
C SER A 17 -5.26 9.04 9.52
N PHE A 18 -5.68 8.52 8.37
CA PHE A 18 -5.74 7.09 8.12
C PHE A 18 -4.34 6.47 8.08
N ILE A 19 -3.41 7.10 7.36
CA ILE A 19 -2.02 6.64 7.31
C ILE A 19 -1.37 6.75 8.68
N GLU A 20 -1.65 7.81 9.42
CA GLU A 20 -1.09 8.02 10.77
C GLU A 20 -1.54 6.94 11.77
N GLU A 21 -2.80 6.52 11.72
CA GLU A 21 -3.33 5.42 12.53
C GLU A 21 -2.60 4.09 12.23
N ILE A 22 -2.42 3.78 10.94
CA ILE A 22 -1.66 2.59 10.52
C ILE A 22 -0.19 2.71 10.95
N ALA A 23 0.41 3.88 10.82
CA ALA A 23 1.80 4.12 11.22
C ALA A 23 2.02 3.93 12.72
N LYS A 24 1.06 4.35 13.56
CA LYS A 24 1.10 4.12 15.02
C LYS A 24 0.93 2.66 15.37
N SER A 25 -0.08 1.99 14.81
CA SER A 25 -0.39 0.59 15.11
C SER A 25 0.67 -0.39 14.61
N SER A 26 1.30 -0.11 13.47
CA SER A 26 2.42 -0.89 12.92
C SER A 26 3.78 -0.61 13.59
N GLY A 27 3.86 0.41 14.46
CA GLY A 27 5.10 0.80 15.12
C GLY A 27 6.08 1.62 14.26
N PHE A 28 5.74 1.90 12.99
CA PHE A 28 6.52 2.79 12.11
C PHE A 28 6.67 4.20 12.69
N MET A 29 5.63 4.69 13.37
CA MET A 29 5.64 5.96 14.09
C MET A 29 5.33 5.77 15.57
N LYS A 30 6.37 5.75 16.41
CA LYS A 30 6.25 5.68 17.88
C LYS A 30 6.15 7.05 18.56
N ARG A 31 6.78 8.07 17.96
CA ARG A 31 6.78 9.47 18.41
C ARG A 31 6.65 10.38 17.19
N HIS A 32 6.34 11.66 17.42
CA HIS A 32 6.32 12.63 16.33
C HIS A 32 7.69 12.68 15.65
N SER A 33 7.70 12.33 14.37
CA SER A 33 8.88 12.17 13.53
C SER A 33 9.03 13.39 12.62
N LYS A 34 10.26 13.71 12.22
CA LYS A 34 10.51 14.75 11.19
C LYS A 34 9.95 14.33 9.84
N LEU A 35 10.07 13.04 9.51
CA LEU A 35 9.43 12.43 8.34
C LEU A 35 8.01 12.01 8.71
N LEU A 36 7.01 12.58 8.03
CA LEU A 36 5.62 12.17 8.23
C LEU A 36 5.37 10.80 7.59
N PRO A 37 4.55 9.93 8.21
CA PRO A 37 4.23 8.63 7.62
C PRO A 37 3.54 8.73 6.25
N GLU A 38 2.70 9.74 6.07
CA GLU A 38 2.06 10.04 4.79
C GLU A 38 3.08 10.34 3.69
N THR A 39 4.11 11.14 4.00
CA THR A 39 5.20 11.47 3.07
C THR A 39 5.91 10.20 2.60
N PHE A 40 6.27 9.34 3.56
CA PHE A 40 6.94 8.08 3.25
C PHE A 40 6.04 7.16 2.41
N ALA A 41 4.77 6.98 2.81
CA ALA A 41 3.82 6.17 2.07
C ALA A 41 3.62 6.67 0.62
N LYS A 42 3.48 7.98 0.42
CA LYS A 42 3.35 8.59 -0.92
C LYS A 42 4.61 8.42 -1.76
N ALA A 43 5.79 8.58 -1.15
CA ALA A 43 7.05 8.35 -1.83
C ALA A 43 7.16 6.89 -2.31
N MET A 44 6.91 5.94 -1.42
CA MET A 44 7.02 4.50 -1.71
C MET A 44 5.99 3.97 -2.71
N THR A 45 4.84 4.65 -2.85
CA THR A 45 3.76 4.19 -3.74
C THR A 45 3.76 4.94 -5.07
N LEU A 46 3.51 6.25 -5.05
CA LEU A 46 3.37 7.07 -6.26
C LEU A 46 4.68 7.73 -6.66
N GLY A 47 5.53 8.06 -5.68
CA GLY A 47 6.78 8.79 -5.91
C GLY A 47 7.84 8.01 -6.68
N LEU A 48 7.80 6.68 -6.65
CA LEU A 48 8.80 5.81 -7.26
C LEU A 48 8.32 5.12 -8.55
N LEU A 49 7.10 5.41 -9.04
CA LEU A 49 6.53 4.73 -10.22
C LEU A 49 7.38 4.88 -11.49
N ASP A 50 8.10 5.99 -11.62
CA ASP A 50 8.93 6.33 -12.77
C ASP A 50 10.44 6.14 -12.50
N ALA A 51 10.81 5.69 -11.30
CA ALA A 51 12.20 5.58 -10.88
C ALA A 51 12.85 4.31 -11.45
N LYS A 52 13.86 4.47 -12.30
CA LYS A 52 14.60 3.34 -12.89
C LYS A 52 15.57 2.67 -11.92
N ASN A 53 16.20 3.44 -11.04
CA ASN A 53 17.15 2.96 -10.03
C ASN A 53 16.72 3.50 -8.66
N ILE A 54 16.05 2.67 -7.87
CA ILE A 54 15.56 3.06 -6.54
C ILE A 54 16.71 2.89 -5.54
N THR A 55 17.29 4.01 -5.09
CA THR A 55 18.26 4.05 -3.99
C THR A 55 17.70 4.85 -2.82
N GLU A 56 18.32 4.77 -1.65
CA GLU A 56 17.87 5.54 -0.49
C GLU A 56 18.00 7.06 -0.70
N GLU A 57 18.95 7.51 -1.51
CA GLU A 57 19.05 8.90 -1.96
C GLU A 57 17.84 9.33 -2.79
N VAL A 58 17.42 8.48 -3.74
CA VAL A 58 16.24 8.74 -4.57
C VAL A 58 14.99 8.80 -3.69
N ILE A 59 14.84 7.90 -2.72
CA ILE A 59 13.71 7.92 -1.79
C ILE A 59 13.73 9.20 -0.92
N ALA A 60 14.90 9.62 -0.45
CA ALA A 60 15.05 10.87 0.31
C ALA A 60 14.64 12.09 -0.52
N GLU A 61 15.05 12.14 -1.78
CA GLU A 61 14.66 13.20 -2.74
C GLU A 61 13.14 13.21 -2.95
N LYS A 62 12.52 12.06 -3.22
CA LYS A 62 11.06 11.96 -3.39
C LYS A 62 10.32 12.41 -2.13
N CYS A 63 10.81 12.06 -0.94
CA CYS A 63 10.25 12.55 0.32
C CYS A 63 10.38 14.08 0.47
N ALA A 64 11.51 14.67 0.06
CA ALA A 64 11.75 16.11 0.09
C ALA A 64 10.81 16.88 -0.85
N VAL A 65 10.49 16.31 -2.01
CA VAL A 65 9.52 16.88 -2.96
C VAL A 65 8.10 16.86 -2.37
N ILE A 66 7.73 15.82 -1.64
CA ILE A 66 6.38 15.65 -1.08
C ILE A 66 6.18 16.49 0.20
N GLN A 67 7.19 16.57 1.06
CA GLN A 67 7.13 17.28 2.33
C GLN A 67 8.11 18.45 2.35
N ASN A 68 7.57 19.65 2.17
CA ASN A 68 8.39 20.86 2.20
C ASN A 68 9.15 21.00 3.54
N GLY A 69 10.44 21.33 3.46
CA GLY A 69 11.32 21.51 4.61
C GLY A 69 11.83 20.22 5.26
N VAL A 70 11.48 19.03 4.73
CA VAL A 70 12.12 17.79 5.19
C VAL A 70 13.50 17.64 4.52
N SER A 71 14.51 17.40 5.35
CA SER A 71 15.85 17.02 4.90
C SER A 71 16.20 15.71 5.59
N LEU A 72 16.45 14.69 4.77
CA LEU A 72 16.65 13.30 5.16
C LEU A 72 17.99 12.83 4.60
N THR A 73 18.73 12.09 5.42
CA THR A 73 19.96 11.43 4.98
C THR A 73 19.64 10.05 4.42
N LYS A 74 20.56 9.49 3.62
CA LYS A 74 20.52 8.09 3.16
C LYS A 74 20.28 7.14 4.33
N GLN A 75 21.00 7.34 5.43
CA GLN A 75 20.93 6.49 6.63
C GLN A 75 19.56 6.60 7.32
N ALA A 76 18.95 7.79 7.33
CA ALA A 76 17.62 7.96 7.88
C ALA A 76 16.57 7.19 7.08
N ILE A 77 16.68 7.16 5.75
CA ILE A 77 15.82 6.33 4.89
C ILE A 77 16.11 4.84 5.11
N GLY A 78 17.38 4.43 5.15
CA GLY A 78 17.76 3.04 5.41
C GLY A 78 17.14 2.49 6.70
N ALA A 79 17.21 3.26 7.80
CA ALA A 79 16.55 2.90 9.05
C ALA A 79 15.02 2.81 8.92
N ARG A 80 14.40 3.72 8.16
CA ARG A 80 12.95 3.70 7.94
C ARG A 80 12.49 2.51 7.10
N LEU A 81 13.29 2.06 6.14
CA LEU A 81 12.98 0.87 5.35
C LEU A 81 12.89 -0.38 6.24
N GLN A 82 13.82 -0.53 7.18
CA GLN A 82 13.81 -1.64 8.16
C GLN A 82 12.54 -1.64 9.02
N ASP A 83 12.03 -0.48 9.39
CA ASP A 83 10.80 -0.34 10.19
C ASP A 83 9.51 -0.39 9.35
N SER A 84 9.60 -0.42 8.02
CA SER A 84 8.46 -0.14 7.13
C SER A 84 7.62 -1.34 6.70
N GLU A 85 8.12 -2.57 6.87
CA GLU A 85 7.49 -3.77 6.32
C GLU A 85 6.02 -3.89 6.78
N LEU A 86 5.79 -3.93 8.10
CA LEU A 86 4.45 -4.06 8.66
C LEU A 86 3.56 -2.86 8.29
N PHE A 87 4.13 -1.67 8.21
CA PHE A 87 3.41 -0.46 7.84
C PHE A 87 2.90 -0.50 6.40
N LEU A 88 3.78 -0.80 5.44
CA LEU A 88 3.43 -0.87 4.03
C LEU A 88 2.51 -2.06 3.74
N LYS A 89 2.74 -3.20 4.39
CA LYS A 89 1.85 -4.37 4.30
C LYS A 89 0.45 -4.05 4.80
N THR A 90 0.33 -3.46 5.99
CA THR A 90 -0.99 -3.08 6.55
C THR A 90 -1.68 -2.04 5.67
N LEU A 91 -0.93 -1.07 5.13
CA LEU A 91 -1.48 -0.08 4.21
C LEU A 91 -2.04 -0.74 2.93
N LEU A 92 -1.30 -1.70 2.37
CA LEU A 92 -1.72 -2.46 1.19
C LEU A 92 -2.93 -3.35 1.48
N GLU A 93 -2.96 -4.06 2.62
CA GLU A 93 -4.10 -4.87 3.04
C GLU A 93 -5.38 -4.04 3.19
N LYS A 94 -5.27 -2.85 3.80
CA LYS A 94 -6.39 -1.92 3.90
C LYS A 94 -6.82 -1.38 2.54
N ALA A 95 -5.87 -1.11 1.65
CA ALA A 95 -6.15 -0.73 0.27
C ALA A 95 -6.98 -1.80 -0.45
N PHE A 96 -6.54 -3.05 -0.38
CA PHE A 96 -7.26 -4.16 -0.96
C PHE A 96 -8.61 -4.39 -0.29
N SER A 97 -8.73 -4.29 1.03
CA SER A 97 -10.03 -4.41 1.72
C SER A 97 -11.06 -3.38 1.21
N LEU A 98 -10.61 -2.14 0.97
CA LEU A 98 -11.45 -1.10 0.36
C LEU A 98 -11.80 -1.40 -1.10
N ILE A 99 -10.90 -2.02 -1.86
CA ILE A 99 -11.19 -2.40 -3.26
C ILE A 99 -12.14 -3.61 -3.30
N TYR A 100 -11.84 -4.68 -2.56
CA TYR A 100 -12.58 -5.94 -2.55
C TYR A 100 -14.01 -5.77 -2.09
N SER A 101 -14.25 -5.10 -0.96
CA SER A 101 -15.61 -4.81 -0.48
C SER A 101 -16.47 -4.18 -1.57
N ASN A 102 -15.88 -3.34 -2.42
CA ASN A 102 -16.60 -2.60 -3.44
C ASN A 102 -16.65 -3.27 -4.81
N ALA A 103 -15.61 -4.02 -5.18
CA ALA A 103 -15.60 -4.81 -6.39
C ALA A 103 -16.58 -5.98 -6.25
N LEU A 104 -16.55 -6.70 -5.12
CA LEU A 104 -17.46 -7.82 -4.89
C LEU A 104 -18.90 -7.35 -4.66
N GLU A 105 -19.19 -6.29 -3.90
CA GLU A 105 -20.60 -5.86 -3.72
C GLU A 105 -21.30 -5.48 -5.03
N ASN A 106 -20.55 -4.98 -6.02
CA ASN A 106 -21.08 -4.64 -7.34
C ASN A 106 -20.91 -5.78 -8.37
N HIS A 107 -20.12 -6.81 -8.06
CA HIS A 107 -19.81 -7.95 -8.93
C HIS A 107 -20.00 -9.31 -8.25
N THR A 108 -20.85 -9.43 -7.22
CA THR A 108 -21.61 -10.66 -7.03
C THR A 108 -22.43 -10.75 -8.29
N SER A 109 -21.85 -11.39 -9.30
CA SER A 109 -22.38 -11.44 -10.64
C SER A 109 -23.84 -11.81 -10.48
N LEU A 110 -24.72 -11.11 -11.20
CA LEU A 110 -26.14 -11.49 -11.25
C LEU A 110 -26.25 -13.01 -11.47
N LEU A 111 -25.30 -13.59 -12.21
CA LEU A 111 -25.02 -15.02 -12.33
C LEU A 111 -25.08 -15.79 -11.00
N LEU A 112 -24.30 -15.42 -9.98
CA LEU A 112 -24.30 -16.12 -8.68
C LEU A 112 -25.62 -15.98 -7.91
N LYS A 113 -26.42 -14.93 -8.17
CA LYS A 113 -27.75 -14.76 -7.56
C LYS A 113 -28.80 -15.73 -8.12
N TYR A 114 -28.56 -16.36 -9.27
CA TYR A 114 -29.44 -17.39 -9.84
C TYR A 114 -29.24 -18.77 -9.21
N PHE A 115 -28.13 -18.98 -8.49
CA PHE A 115 -27.82 -20.26 -7.86
C PHE A 115 -28.14 -20.18 -6.37
N THR A 116 -28.87 -21.17 -5.87
CA THR A 116 -29.28 -21.25 -4.46
C THR A 116 -28.13 -21.63 -3.53
N ASP A 117 -27.08 -22.23 -4.08
CA ASP A 117 -25.87 -22.65 -3.38
C ASP A 117 -24.69 -22.70 -4.38
N VAL A 118 -23.52 -22.22 -3.97
CA VAL A 118 -22.30 -22.19 -4.78
C VAL A 118 -21.18 -22.82 -3.97
N LYS A 119 -20.79 -24.04 -4.35
CA LYS A 119 -19.72 -24.79 -3.68
C LYS A 119 -18.48 -24.76 -4.55
N LEU A 120 -17.38 -24.23 -3.99
CA LEU A 120 -16.07 -24.36 -4.59
C LEU A 120 -15.59 -25.80 -4.34
N LEU A 121 -15.56 -26.63 -5.38
CA LEU A 121 -15.21 -28.05 -5.27
C LEU A 121 -13.70 -28.28 -5.24
N ASP A 122 -12.94 -27.41 -5.89
CA ASP A 122 -11.49 -27.41 -5.87
C ASP A 122 -10.96 -25.99 -6.15
N ALA A 123 -9.89 -25.62 -5.46
CA ALA A 123 -9.15 -24.38 -5.69
C ALA A 123 -7.74 -24.79 -6.11
N THR A 124 -7.50 -24.89 -7.41
CA THR A 124 -6.16 -25.19 -7.90
C THR A 124 -5.29 -23.95 -7.72
N THR A 125 -4.45 -23.97 -6.70
CA THR A 125 -3.38 -22.98 -6.54
C THR A 125 -2.24 -23.37 -7.46
N ILE A 126 -1.90 -22.51 -8.43
CA ILE A 126 -0.65 -22.65 -9.17
C ILE A 126 0.44 -22.06 -8.28
N SER A 127 1.16 -22.92 -7.57
CA SER A 127 2.37 -22.54 -6.87
C SER A 127 3.44 -22.17 -7.91
N LEU A 128 4.19 -21.11 -7.65
CA LEU A 128 5.40 -20.81 -8.40
C LEU A 128 6.36 -22.03 -8.28
N PRO A 129 6.99 -22.47 -9.38
CA PRO A 129 8.02 -23.50 -9.30
C PRO A 129 9.10 -23.11 -8.30
N ASP A 130 9.65 -24.07 -7.56
CA ASP A 130 10.68 -23.82 -6.52
C ASP A 130 11.90 -23.05 -7.06
N GLN A 131 12.12 -23.10 -8.37
CA GLN A 131 13.19 -22.38 -9.08
C GLN A 131 12.99 -20.86 -9.17
N VAL A 132 11.80 -20.37 -8.83
CA VAL A 132 11.41 -18.94 -8.84
C VAL A 132 10.70 -18.53 -7.54
N ALA A 133 10.80 -19.35 -6.49
CA ALA A 133 10.43 -18.94 -5.14
C ALA A 133 11.61 -18.17 -4.55
N ASP A 134 11.42 -16.90 -4.19
CA ASP A 134 12.45 -16.06 -3.61
C ASP A 134 12.91 -16.62 -2.24
N ASP A 135 14.24 -16.65 -2.00
CA ASP A 135 14.89 -17.02 -0.72
C ASP A 135 14.44 -16.13 0.47
#